data_AF-A0A5E4PRT5-F1
#
_entry.id   AF-A0A5E4PRT5-F1
#
_cell.length_a   1.000
_cell.length_b   1.000
_cell.length_c   1.000
_cell.angle_alpha   90.00
_cell.angle_beta   90.00
_cell.angle_gamma   90.00
#
_symmetry.space_group_name_H-M   'P 1'
#
loop_
_entity.id
_entity.type
_entity.pdbx_description
1 polymer ?
#
loop_
_entity_poly.entity_id
_entity_poly.type
_entity_poly.pdbx_seq_one_letter_code
_entity_poly.pdbx_strand_id
1 'polypeptide(L)'
;MQDLTEGAKSMTLSEDSEKNEKQRMDLFYSFLKQKYDAGDVTSTAAIADVLHEADRLDVKSKSLLVAFEILVRPASLAADVKRHRSLLLRLAGSEPRACRAALHALTALCHHHPALFAV
;
A
#
# COMPACT_ATOMS: atom_id res chain seq x y z
N MET A 1 -34.55 20.67 -26.38
CA MET A 1 -33.75 19.53 -25.87
C MET A 1 -32.31 19.64 -26.38
N GLN A 2 -31.64 20.77 -26.10
CA GLN A 2 -30.25 21.01 -26.50
C GLN A 2 -29.38 21.57 -25.37
N ASP A 3 -29.85 21.45 -24.12
CA ASP A 3 -29.15 21.99 -22.92
C ASP A 3 -28.94 20.93 -21.83
N LEU A 4 -28.69 19.68 -22.24
CA LEU A 4 -28.47 18.55 -21.31
C LEU A 4 -27.21 17.73 -21.64
N THR A 5 -26.31 18.23 -22.50
CA THR A 5 -25.11 17.50 -22.92
C THR A 5 -23.78 18.17 -22.57
N GLU A 6 -23.79 19.40 -22.04
CA GLU A 6 -22.57 20.06 -21.53
C GLU A 6 -22.39 19.90 -20.00
N GLY A 7 -23.49 19.74 -19.24
CA GLY A 7 -23.44 19.52 -17.79
C GLY A 7 -22.92 18.14 -17.36
N ALA A 8 -22.80 17.17 -18.28
CA ALA A 8 -22.33 15.81 -17.98
C ALA A 8 -20.80 15.65 -18.09
N LYS A 9 -20.05 16.69 -18.48
CA LYS A 9 -18.58 16.64 -18.64
C LYS A 9 -17.79 17.02 -17.38
N SER A 10 -18.45 17.19 -16.24
CA SER A 10 -17.79 17.14 -14.94
C SER A 10 -17.92 15.74 -14.30
N MET A 11 -17.81 14.69 -15.11
CA MET A 11 -17.30 13.43 -14.61
C MET A 11 -15.80 13.65 -14.41
N THR A 12 -15.40 14.03 -13.19
CA THR A 12 -14.00 14.05 -12.77
C THR A 12 -13.39 12.67 -13.00
N LEU A 13 -12.84 12.45 -14.20
CA LEU A 13 -11.82 11.44 -14.43
C LEU A 13 -10.72 11.78 -13.43
N SER A 14 -10.53 10.92 -12.43
CA SER A 14 -9.38 11.05 -11.54
C SER A 14 -8.13 11.09 -12.41
N GLU A 15 -7.20 12.01 -12.15
CA GLU A 15 -5.91 12.07 -12.86
C GLU A 15 -5.11 10.76 -12.74
N ASP A 16 -5.48 9.87 -11.81
CA ASP A 16 -4.89 8.55 -11.66
C ASP A 16 -5.50 7.50 -12.59
N SER A 17 -6.69 7.75 -13.15
CA SER A 17 -7.33 6.84 -14.12
C SER A 17 -6.51 6.70 -15.41
N GLU A 18 -5.70 7.71 -15.74
CA GLU A 18 -4.77 7.69 -16.89
C GLU A 18 -3.44 6.99 -16.55
N LYS A 19 -3.14 6.77 -15.27
CA LYS A 19 -1.89 6.13 -14.81
C LYS A 19 -2.01 4.61 -14.88
N ASN A 20 -0.97 3.95 -15.35
CA ASN A 20 -0.91 2.49 -15.30
C ASN A 20 -0.69 1.98 -13.86
N GLU A 21 -0.91 0.69 -13.65
CA GLU A 21 -0.82 0.08 -12.32
C GLU A 21 0.55 0.30 -11.64
N LYS A 22 1.65 0.25 -12.39
CA LYS A 22 2.99 0.49 -11.86
C LYS A 22 3.12 1.92 -11.34
N GLN A 23 2.67 2.91 -12.11
CA GLN A 23 2.70 4.31 -11.69
C GLN A 23 1.86 4.55 -10.43
N ARG A 24 0.68 3.92 -10.33
CA ARG A 24 -0.16 4.02 -9.12
C ARG A 24 0.51 3.37 -7.91
N MET A 25 1.21 2.25 -8.10
CA MET A 25 2.03 1.62 -7.06
C MET A 25 3.21 2.49 -6.61
N ASP A 26 3.91 3.15 -7.54
CA ASP A 26 5.02 4.05 -7.25
C ASP A 26 4.56 5.30 -6.46
N LEU A 27 3.36 5.81 -6.75
CA LEU A 27 2.72 6.88 -5.98
C LEU A 27 2.41 6.42 -4.55
N PHE A 28 1.81 5.24 -4.40
CA PHE A 28 1.50 4.68 -3.08
C PHE A 28 2.78 4.42 -2.26
N TYR A 29 3.83 3.92 -2.90
CA TYR A 29 5.15 3.76 -2.28
C TYR A 29 5.68 5.08 -1.75
N SER A 30 5.69 6.12 -2.59
CA SER A 30 6.19 7.45 -2.21
C SER A 30 5.42 8.02 -1.03
N PHE A 31 4.09 7.90 -1.05
CA PHE A 31 3.22 8.34 0.04
C PHE A 31 3.51 7.59 1.36
N LEU A 32 3.53 6.26 1.34
CA LEU A 32 3.75 5.46 2.54
C LEU A 32 5.17 5.67 3.10
N LYS A 33 6.16 5.84 2.21
CA LYS A 33 7.54 6.13 2.59
C LYS A 33 7.64 7.47 3.32
N GLN A 34 6.98 8.51 2.79
CA GLN A 34 6.91 9.81 3.46
C GLN A 34 6.27 9.73 4.84
N LYS A 35 5.14 9.00 4.99
CA LYS A 35 4.49 8.79 6.29
C LYS A 35 5.40 8.03 7.26
N TYR A 36 6.10 7.00 6.78
CA TYR A 36 7.03 6.21 7.59
C TYR A 36 8.21 7.05 8.08
N ASP A 37 8.83 7.83 7.19
CA ASP A 37 9.97 8.67 7.51
C ASP A 37 9.59 9.83 8.46
N ALA A 38 8.34 10.29 8.43
CA ALA A 38 7.77 11.21 9.41
C ALA A 38 7.45 10.57 10.77
N GLY A 39 7.57 9.24 10.90
CA GLY A 39 7.28 8.50 12.13
C GLY A 39 5.78 8.29 12.42
N ASP A 40 4.90 8.66 11.49
CA ASP A 40 3.44 8.65 11.67
C ASP A 40 2.79 7.57 10.79
N VAL A 41 2.97 6.30 11.15
CA VAL A 41 2.31 5.14 10.49
C VAL A 41 1.59 4.22 11.45
N THR A 42 1.67 4.48 12.76
CA THR A 42 1.04 3.64 13.80
C THR A 42 -0.20 4.29 14.41
N SER A 43 -0.40 5.59 14.21
CA SER A 43 -1.58 6.30 14.70
C SER A 43 -2.83 5.86 13.93
N THR A 44 -4.01 5.92 14.58
CA THR A 44 -5.27 5.56 13.91
C THR A 44 -5.56 6.47 12.70
N ALA A 45 -5.20 7.75 12.79
CA ALA A 45 -5.33 8.71 11.70
C ALA A 45 -4.43 8.34 10.51
N ALA A 46 -3.14 8.09 10.76
CA ALA A 46 -2.23 7.66 9.69
C ALA A 46 -2.65 6.35 9.03
N ILE A 47 -3.14 5.39 9.80
CA ILE A 47 -3.66 4.13 9.25
C ILE A 47 -4.86 4.41 8.33
N ALA A 48 -5.77 5.31 8.72
CA ALA A 48 -6.89 5.69 7.88
C ALA A 48 -6.44 6.37 6.59
N ASP A 49 -5.46 7.28 6.66
CA ASP A 49 -4.88 7.94 5.49
C ASP A 49 -4.25 6.94 4.51
N VAL A 50 -3.48 5.97 5.02
CA VAL A 50 -2.84 4.94 4.19
C VAL A 50 -3.88 4.04 3.51
N LEU A 51 -4.95 3.67 4.23
CA LEU A 51 -6.05 2.88 3.65
C LEU A 51 -6.79 3.67 2.56
N HIS A 52 -7.07 4.95 2.82
CA HIS A 52 -7.73 5.84 1.87
C HIS A 52 -6.88 6.02 0.61
N GLU A 53 -5.57 6.23 0.75
CA GLU A 53 -4.67 6.42 -0.39
C GLU A 53 -4.55 5.14 -1.23
N ALA A 54 -4.50 3.97 -0.60
CA ALA A 54 -4.51 2.69 -1.31
C ALA A 54 -5.81 2.47 -2.12
N ASP A 55 -6.94 2.98 -1.62
CA ASP A 55 -8.23 2.93 -2.29
C ASP A 55 -8.31 3.94 -3.45
N ARG A 56 -7.89 5.19 -3.20
CA ARG A 56 -7.85 6.28 -4.20
C ARG A 56 -7.01 5.92 -5.43
N LEU A 57 -5.89 5.23 -5.21
CA LEU A 57 -4.97 4.77 -6.25
C LEU A 57 -5.36 3.40 -6.85
N ASP A 58 -6.41 2.75 -6.35
CA ASP A 58 -6.84 1.40 -6.77
C ASP A 58 -5.70 0.37 -6.70
N VAL A 59 -4.99 0.33 -5.56
CA VAL A 59 -3.85 -0.57 -5.32
C VAL A 59 -4.04 -1.45 -4.08
N LYS A 60 -5.24 -1.51 -3.49
CA LYS A 60 -5.52 -2.31 -2.27
C LYS A 60 -4.99 -3.74 -2.35
N SER A 61 -5.17 -4.42 -3.49
CA SER A 61 -4.74 -5.80 -3.73
C SER A 61 -3.22 -6.00 -3.69
N LYS A 62 -2.43 -4.93 -3.88
CA LYS A 62 -0.95 -4.94 -3.86
C LYS A 62 -0.34 -4.08 -2.76
N SER A 63 -1.16 -3.35 -2.01
CA SER A 63 -0.73 -2.43 -0.94
C SER A 63 0.19 -3.09 0.09
N LEU A 64 -0.04 -4.38 0.40
CA LEU A 64 0.81 -5.14 1.30
C LEU A 64 2.23 -5.38 0.75
N LEU A 65 2.43 -5.51 -0.56
CA LEU A 65 3.79 -5.61 -1.12
C LEU A 65 4.62 -4.37 -0.76
N VAL A 66 4.03 -3.19 -0.98
CA VAL A 66 4.66 -1.90 -0.67
C VAL A 66 4.85 -1.71 0.84
N ALA A 67 3.86 -2.11 1.64
CA ALA A 67 3.95 -2.02 3.09
C ALA A 67 5.08 -2.88 3.66
N PHE A 68 5.25 -4.12 3.19
CA PHE A 68 6.36 -4.97 3.62
C PHE A 68 7.72 -4.40 3.20
N GLU A 69 7.84 -3.90 1.97
CA GLU A 69 9.08 -3.28 1.46
C GLU A 69 9.54 -2.08 2.33
N ILE A 70 8.61 -1.23 2.77
CA ILE A 70 8.94 -0.01 3.52
C ILE A 70 9.07 -0.27 5.02
N LEU A 71 8.16 -1.08 5.59
CA LEU A 71 7.99 -1.17 7.04
C LEU A 71 8.80 -2.31 7.66
N VAL A 72 9.18 -3.33 6.88
CA VAL A 72 9.78 -4.56 7.41
C VAL A 72 11.20 -4.70 6.92
N ARG A 73 12.16 -4.53 7.84
CA ARG A 73 13.58 -4.73 7.53
C ARG A 73 13.94 -6.20 7.72
N PRO A 74 14.80 -6.78 6.86
CA PRO A 74 15.20 -8.17 6.98
C PRO A 74 15.77 -8.51 8.38
N ALA A 75 16.71 -7.70 8.87
CA ALA A 75 17.37 -7.94 10.15
C ALA A 75 16.45 -7.86 11.38
N SER A 76 15.26 -7.24 11.27
CA SER A 76 14.32 -7.03 12.38
C SER A 76 12.90 -7.47 12.04
N LEU A 77 12.75 -8.45 11.13
CA LEU A 77 11.47 -8.84 10.54
C LEU A 77 10.36 -9.05 11.59
N ALA A 78 10.61 -9.87 12.61
CA ALA A 78 9.61 -10.17 13.64
C ALA A 78 9.20 -8.93 14.46
N ALA A 79 10.17 -8.08 14.81
CA ALA A 79 9.94 -6.86 15.58
C ALA A 79 9.16 -5.83 14.76
N ASP A 80 9.51 -5.65 13.48
CA ASP A 80 8.87 -4.70 12.58
C ASP A 80 7.43 -5.12 12.24
N VAL A 81 7.19 -6.41 11.95
CA VAL A 81 5.84 -6.95 11.74
C VAL A 81 4.98 -6.75 12.99
N LYS A 82 5.52 -6.97 14.19
CA LYS A 82 4.80 -6.74 15.44
C LYS A 82 4.49 -5.25 15.64
N ARG A 83 5.44 -4.36 15.35
CA ARG A 83 5.29 -2.91 15.47
C ARG A 83 4.19 -2.38 14.54
N HIS A 84 4.13 -2.88 13.31
CA HIS A 84 3.19 -2.39 12.28
C HIS A 84 1.94 -3.26 12.14
N ARG A 85 1.68 -4.19 13.07
CA ARG A 85 0.57 -5.16 13.04
C ARG A 85 -0.78 -4.53 12.70
N SER A 86 -1.13 -3.42 13.33
CA SER A 86 -2.44 -2.77 13.14
C SER A 86 -2.64 -2.32 11.69
N LEU A 87 -1.63 -1.71 11.07
CA LEU A 87 -1.69 -1.29 9.67
C LEU A 87 -1.73 -2.50 8.73
N LEU A 88 -0.84 -3.48 8.95
CA LEU A 88 -0.76 -4.68 8.11
C LEU A 88 -2.06 -5.48 8.10
N LEU A 89 -2.70 -5.68 9.27
CA LEU A 89 -3.99 -6.36 9.36
C LEU A 89 -5.12 -5.59 8.67
N ARG A 90 -5.10 -4.27 8.75
CA ARG A 90 -6.11 -3.41 8.10
C ARG A 90 -5.97 -3.44 6.59
N LEU A 91 -4.75 -3.42 6.06
CA LEU A 91 -4.49 -3.60 4.64
C LEU A 91 -4.88 -5.01 4.17
N ALA A 92 -4.56 -6.05 4.94
CA ALA A 92 -4.97 -7.43 4.65
C ALA A 92 -6.49 -7.60 4.59
N GLY A 93 -7.22 -6.95 5.49
CA GLY A 93 -8.68 -6.97 5.52
C GLY A 93 -9.36 -6.08 4.48
N SER A 94 -8.61 -5.23 3.77
CA SER A 94 -9.18 -4.28 2.80
C SER A 94 -9.60 -4.94 1.48
N GLU A 95 -8.95 -6.05 1.09
CA GLU A 95 -9.23 -6.77 -0.15
C GLU A 95 -8.74 -8.24 -0.06
N PRO A 96 -9.51 -9.25 -0.53
CA PRO A 96 -9.15 -10.66 -0.35
C PRO A 96 -7.83 -11.10 -0.99
N ARG A 97 -7.42 -10.50 -2.11
CA ARG A 97 -6.16 -10.81 -2.81
C ARG A 97 -4.95 -10.14 -2.15
N ALA A 98 -5.14 -9.14 -1.29
CA ALA A 98 -4.05 -8.47 -0.56
C ALA A 98 -3.20 -9.44 0.28
N CYS A 99 -3.81 -10.46 0.88
CA CYS A 99 -3.08 -11.51 1.61
C CYS A 99 -2.08 -12.26 0.73
N ARG A 100 -2.40 -12.47 -0.56
CA ARG A 100 -1.47 -13.09 -1.51
C ARG A 100 -0.27 -12.18 -1.78
N ALA A 101 -0.49 -10.87 -1.86
CA ALA A 101 0.59 -9.87 -1.98
C ALA A 101 1.56 -9.94 -0.80
N ALA A 102 1.08 -10.12 0.44
CA ALA A 102 1.97 -10.31 1.59
C ALA A 102 2.83 -11.58 1.48
N LEU A 103 2.27 -12.71 1.02
CA LEU A 103 3.04 -13.93 0.82
C LEU A 103 4.13 -13.76 -0.25
N HIS A 104 3.82 -13.06 -1.34
CA HIS A 104 4.81 -12.73 -2.36
C HIS A 104 5.91 -11.82 -1.80
N ALA A 105 5.56 -10.81 -1.00
CA ALA A 105 6.54 -9.94 -0.35
C ALA A 105 7.51 -10.72 0.55
N LEU A 106 6.97 -11.61 1.39
CA LEU A 106 7.77 -12.46 2.27
C LEU A 106 8.66 -13.42 1.49
N THR A 107 8.15 -14.01 0.41
CA THR A 107 8.94 -14.89 -0.47
C THR A 107 10.11 -14.14 -1.09
N ALA A 108 9.86 -12.94 -1.64
CA ALA A 108 10.89 -12.10 -2.23
C ALA A 108 11.94 -11.69 -1.19
N LEU A 109 11.50 -11.29 0.01
CA LEU A 109 12.39 -10.92 1.11
C LEU A 109 13.29 -12.09 1.54
N CYS A 110 12.74 -13.30 1.68
CA CYS A 110 13.52 -14.50 1.95
C CYS A 110 14.50 -14.84 0.82
N HIS A 111 14.09 -14.68 -0.43
CA HIS A 111 14.95 -14.95 -1.60
C HIS A 111 16.14 -13.99 -1.67
N HIS A 112 15.93 -12.70 -1.41
CA HIS A 112 16.98 -11.68 -1.44
C HIS A 112 17.85 -11.67 -0.18
N HIS A 113 17.37 -12.23 0.93
CA HIS A 113 18.07 -12.25 2.21
C HIS A 113 18.20 -13.68 2.77
N PRO A 114 19.05 -14.53 2.16
CA PRO A 114 19.23 -15.92 2.62
C PRO A 114 19.76 -16.03 4.06
N ALA A 115 20.40 -14.98 4.58
CA ALA A 115 20.84 -14.88 5.97
C ALA A 115 19.68 -15.00 6.98
N LEU A 116 18.43 -14.79 6.58
CA LEU A 116 17.25 -15.04 7.42
C LEU A 116 17.09 -16.52 7.81
N PHE A 117 17.70 -17.43 7.06
CA PHE A 117 17.68 -18.86 7.34
C PHE A 117 18.94 -19.36 8.07
N ALA A 118 19.94 -18.49 8.26
CA ALA A 118 21.13 -18.83 9.03
C ALA A 118 20.79 -18.72 10.52
N VAL A 119 20.46 -19.87 11.13
CA VAL A 119 20.34 -20.06 12.58
C VAL A 119 21.73 -20.32 13.17
#